data_AF-A0A2E0JA93-F1
#
_entry.id   AF-A0A2E0JA93-F1
#
_cell.length_a   1.000
_cell.length_b   1.000
_cell.length_c   1.000
_cell.angle_alpha   90.00
_cell.angle_beta   90.00
_cell.angle_gamma   90.00
#
_symmetry.space_group_name_H-M   'P 1'
#
loop_
_entity.id
_entity.type
_entity.pdbx_description
1 polymer ?
#
loop_
_entity_poly.entity_id
_entity_poly.type
_entity_poly.pdbx_seq_one_letter_code
_entity_poly.pdbx_strand_id
1 'polypeptide(L)'
;MDARSERNAVPLAVDLDGTLIATDLLWESLFMLLRRKPLCLFLLPLWLLGGKARLKCEIAARVELDAAGLPYRQDLLAQLRKDKADGRHIVLATASPKKFADAIAEHLGVFDEVISTEPGRNMASGMKRDALIEAFGDGGFDYAGNSRADVAVFDAARSAIVVAPDRAAARWHAVNGGELLTAPRPTVKTYVKMLRVHQWLKNSLIFVPLILSHEYFNVPLLVLCVLAFISFSTAASAIYILNDFFDLGLDRRHPTKRNRPFASGMLSIPFGFASMLGLLAISGATALFLPPLFGLVLIAYLVATTAYSLSFKRMLLIDVLTLAGLYTVRILAGSAATMIGVSFWLLAFSVFFFLSLALVKRYVELRSTELPAGERIAGRGYRAEDQEVIAQAGMASAFSSAMVLALYIQSSAVRDLYEMPWLIWPLCPIVLYITIRMWILARRDEMHDDPIVFIISDWRSQLFGLLGALLLFTAGL
;
A
#
# COMPACT_ATOMS: atom_id res chain seq x y z
N MET A 1 -48.84 19.44 -14.12
CA MET A 1 -47.57 19.91 -13.56
C MET A 1 -46.59 18.77 -13.71
N ASP A 2 -45.51 18.96 -14.49
CA ASP A 2 -44.56 17.89 -14.79
C ASP A 2 -43.79 17.50 -13.52
N ALA A 3 -43.64 16.19 -13.26
CA ALA A 3 -42.91 15.66 -12.10
C ALA A 3 -41.46 16.19 -11.97
N ARG A 4 -40.87 16.72 -13.05
CA ARG A 4 -39.57 17.42 -13.03
C ARG A 4 -39.63 18.79 -12.34
N SER A 5 -40.71 19.55 -12.54
CA SER A 5 -40.89 20.87 -11.93
C SER A 5 -41.03 20.78 -10.40
N GLU A 6 -41.69 19.75 -9.89
CA GLU A 6 -41.82 19.49 -8.44
C GLU A 6 -40.51 18.98 -7.80
N ARG A 7 -39.68 18.29 -8.57
CA ARG A 7 -38.37 17.79 -8.10
C ARG A 7 -37.36 18.93 -7.96
N ASN A 8 -37.34 19.88 -8.90
CA ASN A 8 -36.42 21.01 -8.90
C ASN A 8 -36.77 22.08 -7.85
N ALA A 9 -38.03 22.13 -7.42
CA ALA A 9 -38.48 23.04 -6.36
C ALA A 9 -37.96 22.66 -4.97
N VAL A 10 -37.49 21.42 -4.78
CA VAL A 10 -37.02 20.91 -3.47
C VAL A 10 -35.51 20.69 -3.49
N PRO A 11 -34.77 21.28 -2.53
CA PRO A 11 -33.33 21.18 -2.47
C PRO A 11 -32.86 19.73 -2.27
N LEU A 12 -31.69 19.42 -2.82
CA LEU A 12 -31.00 18.14 -2.58
C LEU A 12 -29.81 18.36 -1.66
N ALA A 13 -29.90 17.86 -0.45
CA ALA A 13 -28.78 17.83 0.49
C ALA A 13 -27.97 16.54 0.33
N VAL A 14 -26.64 16.65 0.29
CA VAL A 14 -25.74 15.54 -0.03
C VAL A 14 -24.67 15.41 1.04
N ASP A 15 -24.52 14.21 1.60
CA ASP A 15 -23.40 13.88 2.47
C ASP A 15 -22.09 13.68 1.68
N LEU A 16 -20.97 13.90 2.35
CA LEU A 16 -19.65 13.81 1.73
C LEU A 16 -19.01 12.43 1.91
N ASP A 17 -18.72 12.06 3.15
CA ASP A 17 -17.83 10.94 3.50
C ASP A 17 -18.52 9.59 3.28
N GLY A 18 -17.99 8.79 2.35
CA GLY A 18 -18.58 7.51 1.94
C GLY A 18 -19.84 7.64 1.04
N THR A 19 -20.41 8.84 0.92
CA THR A 19 -21.53 9.19 0.04
C THR A 19 -21.01 9.76 -1.28
N LEU A 20 -20.63 11.04 -1.34
CA LEU A 20 -20.08 11.68 -2.54
C LEU A 20 -18.68 11.16 -2.89
N ILE A 21 -17.83 10.99 -1.88
CA ILE A 21 -16.52 10.34 -2.02
C ILE A 21 -16.60 8.92 -1.47
N ALA A 22 -15.82 7.99 -2.03
CA ALA A 22 -15.81 6.60 -1.56
C ALA A 22 -15.07 6.39 -0.22
N THR A 23 -14.41 7.43 0.29
CA THR A 23 -13.52 7.40 1.46
C THR A 23 -13.97 8.35 2.57
N ASP A 24 -13.20 8.43 3.66
CA ASP A 24 -13.46 9.26 4.83
C ASP A 24 -12.30 10.25 5.03
N LEU A 25 -12.60 11.55 4.93
CA LEU A 25 -11.62 12.62 4.99
C LEU A 25 -10.94 12.75 6.35
N LEU A 26 -11.58 12.34 7.45
CA LEU A 26 -10.95 12.38 8.77
C LEU A 26 -9.76 11.43 8.80
N TRP A 27 -9.93 10.21 8.31
CA TRP A 27 -8.85 9.23 8.26
C TRP A 27 -7.76 9.63 7.26
N GLU A 28 -8.13 10.12 6.08
CA GLU A 28 -7.16 10.57 5.10
C GLU A 28 -6.30 11.73 5.63
N SER A 29 -6.95 12.78 6.13
CA SER A 29 -6.26 13.95 6.67
C SER A 29 -5.41 13.60 7.89
N LEU A 30 -5.83 12.64 8.72
CA LEU A 30 -5.02 12.12 9.82
C LEU A 30 -3.72 11.48 9.33
N PHE A 31 -3.78 10.57 8.35
CA PHE A 31 -2.56 9.92 7.84
C PHE A 31 -1.67 10.89 7.05
N MET A 32 -2.25 11.89 6.37
CA MET A 32 -1.51 12.98 5.76
C MET A 32 -0.76 13.82 6.80
N LEU A 33 -1.40 14.12 7.94
CA LEU A 33 -0.78 14.81 9.07
C LEU A 33 0.37 13.99 9.65
N LEU A 34 0.13 12.71 9.97
CA LEU A 34 1.13 11.83 10.57
C LEU A 34 2.34 11.59 9.67
N ARG A 35 2.15 11.59 8.34
CA ARG A 35 3.25 11.51 7.37
C ARG A 35 4.18 12.73 7.42
N ARG A 36 3.62 13.93 7.62
CA ARG A 36 4.40 15.19 7.67
C ARG A 36 4.94 15.49 9.07
N LYS A 37 4.14 15.22 10.11
CA LYS A 37 4.41 15.54 11.51
C LYS A 37 3.99 14.36 12.41
N PRO A 38 4.80 13.28 12.48
CA PRO A 38 4.43 12.07 13.22
C PRO A 38 4.22 12.32 14.72
N LEU A 39 4.90 13.32 15.30
CA LEU A 39 4.75 13.71 16.71
C LEU A 39 3.34 14.24 17.04
N CYS A 40 2.55 14.67 16.05
CA CYS A 40 1.17 15.06 16.29
C CYS A 40 0.28 13.90 16.77
N LEU A 41 0.73 12.64 16.64
CA LEU A 41 0.05 11.47 17.20
C LEU A 41 -0.25 11.64 18.69
N PHE A 42 0.69 12.21 19.45
CA PHE A 42 0.54 12.43 20.90
C PHE A 42 -0.44 13.56 21.25
N LEU A 43 -0.78 14.42 20.29
CA LEU A 43 -1.75 15.51 20.48
C LEU A 43 -3.19 15.08 20.18
N LEU A 44 -3.41 13.97 19.47
CA LEU A 44 -4.76 13.51 19.13
C LEU A 44 -5.65 13.29 20.37
N PRO A 45 -5.18 12.68 21.48
CA PRO A 45 -6.00 12.53 22.68
C PRO A 45 -6.39 13.88 23.28
N LEU A 46 -5.46 14.85 23.31
CA LEU A 46 -5.72 16.20 23.82
C LEU A 46 -6.78 16.93 22.98
N TRP A 47 -6.70 16.81 21.65
CA TRP A 47 -7.70 17.41 20.75
C TRP A 47 -9.07 16.74 20.88
N LEU A 48 -9.09 15.41 21.06
CA LEU A 48 -10.31 14.64 21.25
C LEU A 48 -10.99 14.95 22.60
N LEU A 49 -10.23 15.23 23.67
CA LEU A 49 -10.78 15.69 24.95
C LEU A 49 -11.55 17.01 24.81
N GLY A 50 -11.14 17.87 23.87
CA GLY A 50 -11.90 19.07 23.50
C GLY A 50 -13.07 18.82 22.53
N GLY A 51 -13.41 17.56 22.27
CA GLY A 51 -14.54 17.13 21.43
C GLY A 51 -14.16 16.76 19.99
N LYS A 52 -15.08 16.04 19.33
CA LYS A 52 -14.88 15.56 17.94
C LYS A 52 -14.73 16.71 16.93
N ALA A 53 -15.45 17.82 17.11
CA ALA A 53 -15.33 19.00 16.25
C ALA A 53 -13.91 19.57 16.31
N ARG A 54 -13.35 19.72 17.52
CA ARG A 54 -12.00 20.22 17.74
C ARG A 54 -10.96 19.33 17.06
N LEU A 55 -11.03 18.01 17.27
CA LEU A 55 -10.13 17.06 16.62
C LEU A 55 -10.10 17.23 15.10
N LYS A 56 -11.28 17.27 14.47
CA LYS A 56 -11.40 17.42 13.01
C LYS A 56 -10.82 18.76 12.53
N CYS A 57 -11.12 19.86 13.22
CA CYS A 57 -10.62 21.20 12.86
C CYS A 57 -9.10 21.31 13.02
N GLU A 58 -8.53 20.78 14.11
CA GLU A 58 -7.08 20.80 14.35
C GLU A 58 -6.31 20.00 13.30
N ILE A 59 -6.85 18.86 12.85
CA ILE A 59 -6.27 18.08 11.76
C ILE A 59 -6.34 18.88 10.45
N ALA A 60 -7.51 19.43 10.11
CA ALA A 60 -7.71 20.20 8.88
C ALA A 60 -6.84 21.46 8.79
N ALA A 61 -6.62 22.14 9.91
CA ALA A 61 -5.76 23.33 9.96
C ALA A 61 -4.28 23.03 9.58
N ARG A 62 -3.84 21.77 9.68
CA ARG A 62 -2.42 21.38 9.48
C ARG A 62 -2.16 20.61 8.19
N VAL A 63 -3.19 20.39 7.38
CA VAL A 63 -3.14 19.60 6.15
C VAL A 63 -3.81 20.35 5.00
N GLU A 64 -3.25 20.20 3.80
CA GLU A 64 -3.86 20.68 2.56
C GLU A 64 -4.49 19.50 1.82
N LEU A 65 -5.73 19.67 1.38
CA LEU A 65 -6.51 18.66 0.67
C LEU A 65 -6.39 18.87 -0.83
N ASP A 66 -6.08 17.80 -1.57
CA ASP A 66 -6.18 17.77 -3.02
C ASP A 66 -7.58 17.30 -3.42
N ALA A 67 -8.51 18.25 -3.58
CA ALA A 67 -9.91 17.95 -3.91
C ALA A 67 -10.02 17.17 -5.24
N ALA A 68 -9.23 17.54 -6.26
CA ALA A 68 -9.27 16.91 -7.57
C ALA A 68 -8.87 15.42 -7.56
N GLY A 69 -8.03 15.02 -6.60
CA GLY A 69 -7.57 13.65 -6.46
C GLY A 69 -8.55 12.72 -5.74
N LEU A 70 -9.64 13.22 -5.15
CA LEU A 70 -10.54 12.41 -4.33
C LEU A 70 -11.31 11.36 -5.14
N PRO A 71 -11.61 10.18 -4.56
CA PRO A 71 -12.31 9.10 -5.24
C PRO A 71 -13.82 9.36 -5.26
N TYR A 72 -14.25 10.32 -6.08
CA TYR A 72 -15.65 10.67 -6.26
C TYR A 72 -16.45 9.52 -6.89
N ARG A 73 -17.67 9.29 -6.38
CA ARG A 73 -18.63 8.38 -7.01
C ARG A 73 -19.22 9.04 -8.24
N GLN A 74 -18.76 8.59 -9.42
CA GLN A 74 -19.09 9.23 -10.69
C GLN A 74 -20.60 9.22 -10.98
N ASP A 75 -21.32 8.17 -10.61
CA ASP A 75 -22.77 8.06 -10.83
C ASP A 75 -23.54 9.16 -10.09
N LEU A 76 -23.22 9.36 -8.79
CA LEU A 76 -23.83 10.43 -8.00
C LEU A 76 -23.39 11.80 -8.51
N LEU A 77 -22.11 12.00 -8.81
CA LEU A 77 -21.61 13.29 -9.29
C LEU A 77 -22.24 13.68 -10.65
N ALA A 78 -22.47 12.72 -11.54
CA ALA A 78 -23.17 12.94 -12.80
C ALA A 78 -24.64 13.35 -12.56
N GLN A 79 -25.31 12.71 -11.59
CA GLN A 79 -26.66 13.10 -11.19
C GLN A 79 -26.70 14.52 -10.61
N LEU A 80 -25.75 14.89 -9.73
CA LEU A 80 -25.69 16.24 -9.16
C LEU A 80 -25.44 17.31 -10.22
N ARG A 81 -24.56 17.05 -11.19
CA ARG A 81 -24.32 17.98 -12.31
C ARG A 81 -25.57 18.19 -13.15
N LYS A 82 -26.35 17.12 -13.37
CA LYS A 82 -27.62 17.19 -14.08
C LYS A 82 -28.66 17.98 -13.30
N ASP A 83 -28.86 17.65 -12.03
CA ASP A 83 -29.79 18.37 -11.15
C ASP A 83 -29.43 19.87 -11.08
N LYS A 84 -28.14 20.20 -11.05
CA LYS A 84 -27.66 21.58 -11.07
C LYS A 84 -27.98 22.30 -12.37
N ALA A 85 -27.76 21.64 -13.51
CA ALA A 85 -28.09 22.17 -14.83
C ALA A 85 -29.61 22.38 -15.01
N ASP A 86 -30.41 21.52 -14.37
CA ASP A 86 -31.88 21.61 -14.35
C ASP A 86 -32.39 22.71 -13.38
N GLY A 87 -31.49 23.41 -12.67
CA GLY A 87 -31.79 24.54 -11.80
C GLY A 87 -32.15 24.16 -10.36
N ARG A 88 -31.91 22.90 -9.96
CA ARG A 88 -32.16 22.45 -8.59
C ARG A 88 -31.13 23.04 -7.63
N HIS A 89 -31.59 23.46 -6.45
CA HIS A 89 -30.72 23.90 -5.36
C HIS A 89 -30.01 22.70 -4.71
N ILE A 90 -28.68 22.71 -4.64
CA ILE A 90 -27.89 21.58 -4.11
C ILE A 90 -27.05 22.03 -2.91
N VAL A 91 -27.17 21.28 -1.82
CA VAL A 91 -26.52 21.59 -0.54
C VAL A 91 -25.52 20.50 -0.18
N LEU A 92 -24.28 20.86 0.14
CA LEU A 92 -23.31 19.93 0.72
C LEU A 92 -23.50 19.89 2.24
N ALA A 93 -24.03 18.81 2.79
CA ALA A 93 -24.32 18.66 4.21
C ALA A 93 -23.40 17.60 4.85
N THR A 94 -22.27 18.03 5.41
CA THR A 94 -21.18 17.14 5.82
C THR A 94 -20.72 17.34 7.26
N ALA A 95 -20.27 16.25 7.89
CA ALA A 95 -19.58 16.30 9.17
C ALA A 95 -18.09 16.68 9.03
N SER A 96 -17.58 16.90 7.82
CA SER A 96 -16.21 17.33 7.57
C SER A 96 -16.00 18.82 7.91
N PRO A 97 -14.78 19.24 8.29
CA PRO A 97 -14.47 20.64 8.59
C PRO A 97 -14.74 21.57 7.42
N LYS A 98 -15.19 22.79 7.71
CA LYS A 98 -15.46 23.84 6.72
C LYS A 98 -14.35 24.01 5.68
N LYS A 99 -13.08 24.05 6.09
CA LYS A 99 -11.91 24.14 5.18
C LYS A 99 -11.95 23.09 4.06
N PHE A 100 -12.32 21.84 4.36
CA PHE A 100 -12.35 20.77 3.37
C PHE A 100 -13.65 20.77 2.56
N ALA A 101 -14.78 21.06 3.22
CA ALA A 101 -16.08 21.14 2.56
C ALA A 101 -16.09 22.26 1.50
N ASP A 102 -15.60 23.45 1.85
CA ASP A 102 -15.52 24.61 0.95
C ASP A 102 -14.59 24.31 -0.24
N ALA A 103 -13.40 23.72 -0.01
CA ALA A 103 -12.46 23.37 -1.07
C ALA A 103 -13.04 22.34 -2.08
N ILE A 104 -13.87 21.41 -1.61
CA ILE A 104 -14.56 20.44 -2.48
C ILE A 104 -15.72 21.10 -3.22
N ALA A 105 -16.48 21.97 -2.55
CA ALA A 105 -17.57 22.69 -3.16
C ALA A 105 -17.08 23.61 -4.29
N GLU A 106 -16.00 24.35 -4.05
CA GLU A 106 -15.33 25.21 -5.04
C GLU A 106 -14.79 24.39 -6.21
N HIS A 107 -14.14 23.24 -5.93
CA HIS A 107 -13.59 22.38 -6.98
C HIS A 107 -14.69 21.81 -7.91
N LEU A 108 -15.81 21.37 -7.35
CA LEU A 108 -16.86 20.71 -8.11
C LEU A 108 -17.82 21.71 -8.79
N GLY A 109 -18.04 22.89 -8.19
CA GLY A 109 -18.90 23.95 -8.74
C GLY A 109 -20.38 23.59 -8.85
N VAL A 110 -20.84 22.54 -8.15
CA VAL A 110 -22.22 22.05 -8.21
C VAL A 110 -23.08 22.43 -6.99
N PHE A 111 -22.47 22.92 -5.91
CA PHE A 111 -23.16 23.21 -4.66
C PHE A 111 -23.46 24.71 -4.54
N ASP A 112 -24.68 25.01 -4.11
CA ASP A 112 -25.16 26.35 -3.81
C ASP A 112 -24.89 26.77 -2.36
N GLU A 113 -24.94 25.78 -1.46
CA GLU A 113 -24.75 25.99 -0.02
C GLU A 113 -23.93 24.84 0.59
N VAL A 114 -23.18 25.15 1.65
CA VAL A 114 -22.34 24.19 2.38
C VAL A 114 -22.65 24.26 3.87
N ILE A 115 -23.23 23.18 4.40
CA ILE A 115 -23.43 22.94 5.83
C ILE A 115 -22.32 22.00 6.30
N SER A 116 -21.42 22.49 7.15
CA SER A 116 -20.19 21.77 7.54
C SER A 116 -19.85 21.90 9.02
N THR A 117 -18.91 21.09 9.51
CA THR A 117 -18.45 21.17 10.91
C THR A 117 -17.60 22.41 11.14
N GLU A 118 -17.93 23.14 12.19
CA GLU A 118 -17.23 24.32 12.69
C GLU A 118 -16.72 24.10 14.12
N PRO A 119 -15.79 24.93 14.63
CA PRO A 119 -15.34 24.85 16.02
C PRO A 119 -16.54 24.88 16.99
N GLY A 120 -16.66 23.84 17.82
CA GLY A 120 -17.77 23.69 18.78
C GLY A 120 -19.06 23.07 18.24
N ARG A 121 -19.25 22.97 16.91
CA ARG A 121 -20.46 22.41 16.28
C ARG A 121 -20.11 21.27 15.31
N ASN A 122 -20.21 20.02 15.75
CA ASN A 122 -19.98 18.84 14.90
C ASN A 122 -21.24 18.47 14.13
N MET A 123 -21.27 18.72 12.82
CA MET A 123 -22.41 18.45 11.93
C MET A 123 -22.58 16.96 11.59
N ALA A 124 -22.73 16.13 12.60
CA ALA A 124 -22.97 14.69 12.45
C ALA A 124 -24.35 14.31 12.99
N SER A 125 -25.00 13.37 12.30
CA SER A 125 -26.28 12.77 12.70
C SER A 125 -27.37 13.79 13.07
N GLY A 126 -27.88 13.78 14.29
CA GLY A 126 -28.98 14.64 14.73
C GLY A 126 -28.74 16.13 14.49
N MET A 127 -27.51 16.62 14.73
CA MET A 127 -27.18 18.03 14.46
C MET A 127 -27.27 18.39 12.97
N LYS A 128 -26.95 17.43 12.09
CA LYS A 128 -27.08 17.59 10.63
C LYS A 128 -28.56 17.64 10.23
N ARG A 129 -29.38 16.74 10.80
CA ARG A 129 -30.83 16.73 10.61
C ARG A 129 -31.44 18.07 11.04
N ASP A 130 -31.13 18.51 12.25
CA ASP A 130 -31.72 19.73 12.82
C ASP A 130 -31.35 20.97 12.00
N ALA A 131 -30.11 21.06 11.50
CA ALA A 131 -29.68 22.13 10.60
C ALA A 131 -30.43 22.12 9.25
N LEU A 132 -30.71 20.93 8.69
CA LEU A 132 -31.47 20.81 7.44
C LEU A 132 -32.95 21.13 7.63
N ILE A 133 -33.55 20.73 8.75
CA ILE A 133 -34.92 21.09 9.11
C ILE A 133 -35.03 22.60 9.35
N GLU A 134 -34.05 23.21 10.02
CA GLU A 134 -34.01 24.66 10.25
C GLU A 134 -33.92 25.44 8.93
N ALA A 135 -33.13 24.95 7.96
CA ALA A 135 -32.95 25.62 6.67
C ALA A 135 -34.12 25.41 5.70
N PHE A 136 -34.71 24.20 5.65
CA PHE A 136 -35.65 23.81 4.58
C PHE A 136 -37.00 23.30 5.07
N GLY A 137 -37.17 23.05 6.37
CA GLY A 137 -38.36 22.46 6.97
C GLY A 137 -38.35 20.94 7.01
N ASP A 138 -39.20 20.36 7.86
CA ASP A 138 -39.40 18.91 7.97
C ASP A 138 -40.09 18.36 6.72
N GLY A 139 -39.48 17.39 6.03
CA GLY A 139 -39.90 16.94 4.71
C GLY A 139 -39.69 17.98 3.60
N GLY A 140 -38.88 19.02 3.83
CA GLY A 140 -38.64 20.11 2.89
C GLY A 140 -37.43 19.94 1.97
N PHE A 141 -36.71 18.82 2.07
CA PHE A 141 -35.49 18.52 1.30
C PHE A 141 -35.42 17.04 0.92
N ASP A 142 -34.72 16.72 -0.17
CA ASP A 142 -34.28 15.35 -0.45
C ASP A 142 -32.85 15.17 0.07
N TYR A 143 -32.47 13.95 0.44
CA TYR A 143 -31.16 13.69 1.05
C TYR A 143 -30.43 12.49 0.46
N ALA A 144 -29.16 12.67 0.11
CA ALA A 144 -28.24 11.62 -0.28
C ALA A 144 -27.27 11.30 0.86
N GLY A 145 -27.21 10.03 1.29
CA GLY A 145 -26.37 9.58 2.41
C GLY A 145 -26.11 8.08 2.40
N ASN A 146 -25.26 7.59 3.32
CA ASN A 146 -24.80 6.20 3.29
C ASN A 146 -24.77 5.47 4.63
N SER A 147 -24.89 6.18 5.76
CA SER A 147 -24.45 5.64 7.04
C SER A 147 -25.55 5.55 8.10
N ARG A 148 -25.25 4.86 9.20
CA ARG A 148 -26.07 4.91 10.42
C ARG A 148 -26.33 6.33 10.91
N ALA A 149 -25.37 7.24 10.77
CA ALA A 149 -25.53 8.62 11.22
C ALA A 149 -26.62 9.35 10.42
N ASP A 150 -26.82 8.94 9.18
CA ASP A 150 -27.77 9.53 8.24
C ASP A 150 -29.21 9.03 8.41
N VAL A 151 -29.43 7.96 9.18
CA VAL A 151 -30.78 7.39 9.39
C VAL A 151 -31.77 8.45 9.89
N ALA A 152 -31.36 9.26 10.88
CA ALA A 152 -32.21 10.34 11.39
C ALA A 152 -32.46 11.46 10.37
N VAL A 153 -31.58 11.62 9.38
CA VAL A 153 -31.74 12.60 8.30
C VAL A 153 -32.65 12.03 7.22
N PHE A 154 -32.53 10.74 6.90
CA PHE A 154 -33.44 10.05 5.99
C PHE A 154 -34.89 10.12 6.45
N ASP A 155 -35.13 9.96 7.76
CA ASP A 155 -36.49 10.04 8.35
C ASP A 155 -37.12 11.43 8.23
N ALA A 156 -36.31 12.49 8.18
CA ALA A 156 -36.77 13.88 8.04
C ALA A 156 -36.79 14.39 6.58
N ALA A 157 -36.21 13.62 5.65
CA ALA A 157 -36.15 13.98 4.24
C ALA A 157 -37.45 13.57 3.53
N ARG A 158 -37.85 14.34 2.52
CA ARG A 158 -38.96 14.01 1.62
C ARG A 158 -38.67 12.73 0.82
N SER A 159 -37.45 12.61 0.33
CA SER A 159 -36.95 11.45 -0.42
C SER A 159 -35.50 11.18 -0.07
N ALA A 160 -35.13 9.90 0.01
CA ALA A 160 -33.77 9.47 0.31
C ALA A 160 -33.12 8.81 -0.92
N ILE A 161 -31.89 9.23 -1.19
CA ILE A 161 -30.96 8.57 -2.12
C ILE A 161 -29.92 7.86 -1.25
N VAL A 162 -30.08 6.55 -1.10
CA VAL A 162 -29.19 5.73 -0.29
C VAL A 162 -28.00 5.31 -1.15
N VAL A 163 -26.82 5.80 -0.80
CA VAL A 163 -25.60 5.63 -1.59
C VAL A 163 -24.67 4.67 -0.85
N ALA A 164 -24.26 3.57 -1.50
CA ALA A 164 -23.29 2.61 -0.96
C ALA A 164 -23.50 2.27 0.53
N PRO A 165 -24.71 1.83 0.94
CA PRO A 165 -25.11 1.85 2.34
C PRO A 165 -24.29 0.93 3.23
N ASP A 166 -24.06 1.38 4.47
CA ASP A 166 -23.66 0.51 5.56
C ASP A 166 -24.82 -0.41 5.99
N ARG A 167 -24.57 -1.27 6.99
CA ARG A 167 -25.59 -2.22 7.49
C ARG A 167 -26.84 -1.52 8.06
N ALA A 168 -26.74 -0.30 8.58
CA ALA A 168 -27.87 0.42 9.13
C ALA A 168 -28.68 1.11 8.04
N ALA A 169 -28.02 1.82 7.13
CA ALA A 169 -28.66 2.48 5.99
C ALA A 169 -29.31 1.45 5.04
N ALA A 170 -28.70 0.28 4.84
CA ALA A 170 -29.28 -0.79 4.03
C ALA A 170 -30.55 -1.37 4.66
N ARG A 171 -30.57 -1.51 6.00
CA ARG A 171 -31.78 -1.94 6.72
C ARG A 171 -32.88 -0.89 6.66
N TRP A 172 -32.51 0.39 6.76
CA TRP A 172 -33.46 1.50 6.62
C TRP A 172 -34.07 1.52 5.20
N HIS A 173 -33.23 1.38 4.16
CA HIS A 173 -33.67 1.32 2.76
C HIS A 173 -34.62 0.13 2.49
N ALA A 174 -34.31 -1.05 3.05
CA ALA A 174 -35.15 -2.23 2.90
C ALA A 174 -36.57 -2.07 3.46
N VAL A 175 -36.76 -1.16 4.44
CA VAL A 175 -38.06 -0.89 5.07
C VAL A 175 -38.78 0.28 4.40
N ASN A 176 -38.06 1.37 4.09
CA ASN A 176 -38.66 2.63 3.66
C ASN A 176 -38.59 2.86 2.13
N GLY A 177 -37.81 2.06 1.41
CA GLY A 177 -37.54 2.26 -0.02
C GLY A 177 -36.60 3.44 -0.28
N GLY A 178 -36.76 4.08 -1.45
CA GLY A 178 -35.90 5.16 -1.92
C GLY A 178 -34.95 4.75 -3.05
N GLU A 179 -34.28 5.73 -3.63
CA GLU A 179 -33.30 5.50 -4.70
C GLU A 179 -32.05 4.85 -4.10
N LEU A 180 -31.52 3.78 -4.73
CA LEU A 180 -30.34 3.07 -4.25
C LEU A 180 -29.21 3.14 -5.28
N LEU A 181 -28.12 3.82 -4.92
CA LEU A 181 -26.89 3.80 -5.68
C LEU A 181 -25.92 2.79 -5.06
N THR A 182 -25.74 1.66 -5.73
CA THR A 182 -24.85 0.59 -5.22
C THR A 182 -23.38 0.88 -5.50
N ALA A 183 -22.50 0.37 -4.64
CA ALA A 183 -21.06 0.41 -4.85
C ALA A 183 -20.51 -1.00 -5.15
N PRO A 184 -19.39 -1.10 -5.89
CA PRO A 184 -18.68 -2.36 -6.07
C PRO A 184 -18.33 -2.98 -4.72
N ARG A 185 -18.56 -4.29 -4.57
CA ARG A 185 -18.19 -5.01 -3.36
C ARG A 185 -16.74 -5.49 -3.42
N PRO A 186 -16.01 -5.51 -2.30
CA PRO A 186 -14.70 -6.13 -2.24
C PRO A 186 -14.78 -7.61 -2.62
N THR A 187 -13.86 -8.07 -3.45
CA THR A 187 -13.71 -9.49 -3.81
C THR A 187 -12.49 -10.07 -3.12
N VAL A 188 -12.30 -11.40 -3.17
CA VAL A 188 -11.07 -12.06 -2.68
C VAL A 188 -9.82 -11.41 -3.29
N LYS A 189 -9.88 -11.05 -4.58
CA LYS A 189 -8.79 -10.34 -5.28
C LYS A 189 -8.46 -8.99 -4.63
N THR A 190 -9.46 -8.28 -4.09
CA THR A 190 -9.25 -7.01 -3.36
C THR A 190 -8.41 -7.25 -2.10
N TYR A 191 -8.71 -8.28 -1.32
CA TYR A 191 -7.95 -8.62 -0.11
C TYR A 191 -6.54 -9.13 -0.44
N VAL A 192 -6.40 -9.98 -1.46
CA VAL A 192 -5.08 -10.46 -1.93
C VAL A 192 -4.21 -9.29 -2.40
N LYS A 193 -4.82 -8.30 -3.09
CA LYS A 193 -4.14 -7.07 -3.52
C LYS A 193 -3.76 -6.19 -2.33
N MET A 194 -4.62 -6.06 -1.32
CA MET A 194 -4.35 -5.34 -0.07
C MET A 194 -3.16 -5.95 0.68
N LEU A 195 -3.15 -7.27 0.86
CA LEU A 195 -2.06 -7.98 1.54
C LEU A 195 -0.76 -7.99 0.73
N ARG A 196 -0.84 -7.71 -0.58
CA ARG A 196 0.26 -7.82 -1.54
C ARG A 196 0.92 -9.21 -1.50
N VAL A 197 0.12 -10.27 -1.54
CA VAL A 197 0.59 -11.68 -1.45
C VAL A 197 1.69 -11.99 -2.46
N HIS A 198 1.66 -11.40 -3.66
CA HIS A 198 2.73 -11.54 -4.66
C HIS A 198 4.12 -11.09 -4.15
N GLN A 199 4.20 -10.20 -3.15
CA GLN A 199 5.46 -9.78 -2.52
C GLN A 199 5.98 -10.79 -1.48
N TRP A 200 5.14 -11.73 -1.02
CA TRP A 200 5.57 -12.78 -0.07
C TRP A 200 6.61 -13.70 -0.68
N LEU A 201 6.62 -13.81 -2.01
CA LEU A 201 7.63 -14.54 -2.78
C LEU A 201 9.07 -14.12 -2.43
N LYS A 202 9.28 -12.84 -2.06
CA LYS A 202 10.59 -12.36 -1.61
C LYS A 202 11.03 -13.03 -0.31
N ASN A 203 10.08 -13.39 0.55
CA ASN A 203 10.33 -14.07 1.81
C ASN A 203 10.66 -15.56 1.61
N SER A 204 10.54 -16.11 0.40
CA SER A 204 11.06 -17.45 0.08
C SER A 204 12.57 -17.56 0.32
N LEU A 205 13.29 -16.43 0.37
CA LEU A 205 14.71 -16.39 0.77
C LEU A 205 14.97 -16.89 2.20
N ILE A 206 13.96 -16.95 3.07
CA ILE A 206 14.04 -17.54 4.42
C ILE A 206 14.38 -19.04 4.35
N PHE A 207 14.05 -19.72 3.25
CA PHE A 207 14.35 -21.14 3.08
C PHE A 207 15.77 -21.40 2.55
N VAL A 208 16.52 -20.36 2.13
CA VAL A 208 17.86 -20.53 1.55
C VAL A 208 18.82 -21.29 2.47
N PRO A 209 18.93 -20.98 3.77
CA PRO A 209 19.84 -21.72 4.66
C PRO A 209 19.49 -23.21 4.78
N LEU A 210 18.20 -23.55 4.84
CA LEU A 210 17.71 -24.93 4.92
C LEU A 210 18.06 -25.73 3.66
N ILE A 211 17.88 -25.12 2.48
CA ILE A 211 18.14 -25.75 1.19
C ILE A 211 19.65 -25.99 1.03
N LEU A 212 20.47 -24.98 1.32
CA LEU A 212 21.91 -25.07 1.13
C LEU A 212 22.60 -26.02 2.12
N SER A 213 22.02 -26.26 3.30
CA SER A 213 22.54 -27.24 4.27
C SER A 213 22.05 -28.67 4.05
N HIS A 214 21.32 -28.94 2.97
CA HIS A 214 20.72 -30.24 2.66
C HIS A 214 19.71 -30.79 3.70
N GLU A 215 19.20 -29.93 4.59
CA GLU A 215 18.25 -30.31 5.66
C GLU A 215 16.77 -30.22 5.21
N TYR A 216 16.51 -30.24 3.91
CA TYR A 216 15.17 -30.00 3.35
C TYR A 216 14.17 -31.14 3.63
N PHE A 217 14.64 -32.33 4.04
CA PHE A 217 13.79 -33.43 4.53
C PHE A 217 13.54 -33.40 6.05
N ASN A 218 14.17 -32.47 6.77
CA ASN A 218 14.01 -32.32 8.22
C ASN A 218 12.71 -31.58 8.54
N VAL A 219 11.65 -32.35 8.84
CA VAL A 219 10.29 -31.84 9.09
C VAL A 219 10.27 -30.77 10.20
N PRO A 220 10.92 -30.95 11.37
CA PRO A 220 11.03 -29.89 12.38
C PRO A 220 11.60 -28.56 11.83
N LEU A 221 12.71 -28.60 11.09
CA LEU A 221 13.32 -27.39 10.54
C LEU A 221 12.46 -26.74 9.46
N LEU A 222 11.77 -27.56 8.64
CA LEU A 222 10.82 -27.07 7.65
C LEU A 222 9.65 -26.31 8.31
N VAL A 223 9.12 -26.83 9.42
CA VAL A 223 8.07 -26.15 10.20
C VAL A 223 8.57 -24.80 10.72
N LEU A 224 9.79 -24.71 11.25
CA LEU A 224 10.38 -23.44 11.68
C LEU A 224 10.52 -22.44 10.52
N CYS A 225 10.97 -22.88 9.34
CA CYS A 225 11.03 -22.02 8.16
C CYS A 225 9.64 -21.53 7.71
N VAL A 226 8.62 -22.38 7.75
CA VAL A 226 7.24 -22.01 7.41
C VAL A 226 6.68 -20.99 8.41
N LEU A 227 6.90 -21.19 9.71
CA LEU A 227 6.51 -20.22 10.74
C LEU A 227 7.23 -18.87 10.53
N ALA A 228 8.54 -18.91 10.26
CA ALA A 228 9.33 -17.72 9.96
C ALA A 228 8.82 -16.99 8.71
N PHE A 229 8.48 -17.74 7.65
CA PHE A 229 7.89 -17.21 6.42
C PHE A 229 6.55 -16.52 6.67
N ILE A 230 5.64 -17.15 7.43
CA ILE A 230 4.35 -16.56 7.78
C ILE A 230 4.56 -15.30 8.63
N SER A 231 5.47 -15.34 9.61
CA SER A 231 5.78 -14.21 10.47
C SER A 231 6.30 -13.01 9.68
N PHE A 232 7.29 -13.21 8.79
CA PHE A 232 7.83 -12.16 7.93
C PHE A 232 6.80 -11.64 6.92
N SER A 233 5.97 -12.52 6.37
CA SER A 233 4.98 -12.16 5.35
C SER A 233 3.86 -11.31 5.91
N THR A 234 3.34 -11.67 7.07
CA THR A 234 2.30 -10.89 7.77
C THR A 234 2.84 -9.55 8.27
N ALA A 235 4.06 -9.51 8.82
CA ALA A 235 4.78 -8.27 9.14
C ALA A 235 4.95 -7.35 7.91
N ALA A 236 5.39 -7.91 6.78
CA ALA A 236 5.56 -7.13 5.55
C ALA A 236 4.22 -6.58 5.03
N SER A 237 3.15 -7.38 5.06
CA SER A 237 1.81 -6.93 4.69
C SER A 237 1.29 -5.79 5.58
N ALA A 238 1.55 -5.84 6.89
CA ALA A 238 1.20 -4.74 7.81
C ALA A 238 1.90 -3.42 7.43
N ILE A 239 3.21 -3.47 7.14
CA ILE A 239 3.95 -2.29 6.67
C ILE A 239 3.43 -1.79 5.32
N TYR A 240 3.07 -2.70 4.41
CA TYR A 240 2.51 -2.30 3.12
C TYR A 240 1.17 -1.58 3.26
N ILE A 241 0.30 -2.01 4.17
CA ILE A 241 -0.95 -1.32 4.49
C ILE A 241 -0.67 0.08 5.06
N LEU A 242 0.24 0.20 6.03
CA LEU A 242 0.64 1.48 6.59
C LEU A 242 1.17 2.44 5.52
N ASN A 243 2.00 1.93 4.61
CA ASN A 243 2.52 2.70 3.49
C ASN A 243 1.42 3.15 2.52
N ASP A 244 0.44 2.28 2.23
CA ASP A 244 -0.71 2.66 1.39
C ASP A 244 -1.52 3.80 2.01
N PHE A 245 -1.61 3.90 3.35
CA PHE A 245 -2.24 5.04 4.03
C PHE A 245 -1.46 6.34 3.85
N PHE A 246 -0.14 6.30 4.02
CA PHE A 246 0.69 7.49 3.84
C PHE A 246 0.77 7.94 2.39
N ASP A 247 0.69 7.02 1.43
CA ASP A 247 0.84 7.30 0.01
C ASP A 247 -0.49 7.47 -0.76
N LEU A 248 -1.65 7.53 -0.08
CA LEU A 248 -3.00 7.67 -0.71
C LEU A 248 -3.05 8.73 -1.83
N GLY A 249 -2.65 9.97 -1.54
CA GLY A 249 -2.66 11.06 -2.52
C GLY A 249 -1.70 10.84 -3.70
N LEU A 250 -0.54 10.22 -3.45
CA LEU A 250 0.41 9.90 -4.52
C LEU A 250 -0.09 8.72 -5.37
N ASP A 251 -0.70 7.72 -4.75
CA ASP A 251 -1.23 6.55 -5.43
C ASP A 251 -2.38 6.93 -6.37
N ARG A 252 -3.22 7.89 -6.00
CA ARG A 252 -4.33 8.39 -6.85
C ARG A 252 -3.88 9.07 -8.13
N ARG A 253 -2.75 9.77 -8.10
CA ARG A 253 -2.17 10.44 -9.27
C ARG A 253 -1.43 9.47 -10.20
N HIS A 254 -1.15 8.25 -9.73
CA HIS A 254 -0.36 7.29 -10.49
C HIS A 254 -1.23 6.44 -11.44
N PRO A 255 -0.80 6.18 -12.69
CA PRO A 255 -1.61 5.48 -13.70
C PRO A 255 -2.18 4.12 -13.26
N THR A 256 -1.34 3.28 -12.63
CA THR A 256 -1.73 1.94 -12.15
C THR A 256 -2.05 1.86 -10.66
N LYS A 257 -1.39 2.64 -9.79
CA LYS A 257 -1.57 2.58 -8.32
C LYS A 257 -2.89 3.22 -7.86
N ARG A 258 -3.55 4.04 -8.68
CA ARG A 258 -4.88 4.60 -8.39
C ARG A 258 -5.93 3.53 -8.11
N ASN A 259 -5.72 2.33 -8.67
CA ASN A 259 -6.59 1.17 -8.49
C ASN A 259 -6.29 0.38 -7.21
N ARG A 260 -5.42 0.86 -6.31
CA ARG A 260 -5.18 0.19 -5.01
C ARG A 260 -6.44 0.26 -4.15
N PRO A 261 -6.70 -0.76 -3.30
CA PRO A 261 -7.95 -0.85 -2.55
C PRO A 261 -8.28 0.38 -1.69
N PHE A 262 -7.28 0.98 -1.02
CA PHE A 262 -7.49 2.18 -0.21
C PHE A 262 -7.53 3.47 -1.05
N ALA A 263 -6.67 3.60 -2.07
CA ALA A 263 -6.63 4.77 -2.95
C ALA A 263 -7.96 4.98 -3.71
N SER A 264 -8.57 3.88 -4.16
CA SER A 264 -9.87 3.86 -4.85
C SER A 264 -11.10 3.92 -3.94
N GLY A 265 -10.92 3.79 -2.62
CA GLY A 265 -12.04 3.71 -1.66
C GLY A 265 -12.81 2.39 -1.66
N MET A 266 -12.26 1.33 -2.26
CA MET A 266 -12.84 -0.02 -2.24
C MET A 266 -12.80 -0.65 -0.83
N LEU A 267 -11.75 -0.35 -0.06
CA LEU A 267 -11.62 -0.74 1.34
C LEU A 267 -11.48 0.51 2.22
N SER A 268 -12.14 0.50 3.38
CA SER A 268 -12.05 1.59 4.33
C SER A 268 -10.73 1.58 5.10
N ILE A 269 -10.24 2.77 5.45
CA ILE A 269 -9.01 2.94 6.24
C ILE A 269 -9.11 2.26 7.62
N PRO A 270 -10.24 2.37 8.36
CA PRO A 270 -10.42 1.63 9.63
C PRO A 270 -10.25 0.11 9.49
N PHE A 271 -10.81 -0.48 8.43
CA PHE A 271 -10.65 -1.91 8.18
C PHE A 271 -9.19 -2.28 7.91
N GLY A 272 -8.48 -1.47 7.13
CA GLY A 272 -7.06 -1.66 6.88
C GLY A 272 -6.23 -1.53 8.16
N PHE A 273 -6.54 -0.55 9.03
CA PHE A 273 -5.84 -0.35 10.29
C PHE A 273 -6.04 -1.54 11.25
N ALA A 274 -7.28 -2.03 11.38
CA ALA A 274 -7.58 -3.25 12.13
C ALA A 274 -6.84 -4.47 11.55
N SER A 275 -6.83 -4.61 10.22
CA SER A 275 -6.10 -5.69 9.52
C SER A 275 -4.60 -5.60 9.77
N MET A 276 -4.01 -4.40 9.75
CA MET A 276 -2.61 -4.16 10.07
C MET A 276 -2.27 -4.64 11.49
N LEU A 277 -3.08 -4.28 12.49
CA LEU A 277 -2.89 -4.74 13.87
C LEU A 277 -3.03 -6.26 14.00
N GLY A 278 -4.03 -6.85 13.34
CA GLY A 278 -4.20 -8.31 13.31
C GLY A 278 -3.02 -9.05 12.68
N LEU A 279 -2.47 -8.52 11.58
CA LEU A 279 -1.29 -9.09 10.92
C LEU A 279 -0.03 -8.98 11.80
N LEU A 280 0.16 -7.87 12.51
CA LEU A 280 1.26 -7.72 13.47
C LEU A 280 1.10 -8.69 14.65
N ALA A 281 -0.13 -8.92 15.12
CA ALA A 281 -0.41 -9.90 16.16
C ALA A 281 -0.08 -11.34 15.69
N ILE A 282 -0.44 -11.71 14.45
CA ILE A 282 -0.08 -13.00 13.87
C ILE A 282 1.44 -13.13 13.71
N SER A 283 2.11 -12.07 13.25
CA SER A 283 3.57 -12.03 13.10
C SER A 283 4.28 -12.25 14.44
N GLY A 284 3.83 -11.55 15.49
CA GLY A 284 4.33 -11.71 16.85
C GLY A 284 4.04 -13.10 17.42
N ALA A 285 2.81 -13.59 17.29
CA ALA A 285 2.41 -14.90 17.80
C ALA A 285 3.22 -16.04 17.16
N THR A 286 3.43 -16.00 15.85
CA THR A 286 4.28 -16.99 15.15
C THR A 286 5.75 -16.86 15.53
N ALA A 287 6.24 -15.64 15.79
CA ALA A 287 7.61 -15.41 16.26
C ALA A 287 7.89 -15.97 17.67
N LEU A 288 6.86 -16.12 18.53
CA LEU A 288 7.02 -16.72 19.86
C LEU A 288 7.41 -18.21 19.81
N PHE A 289 7.11 -18.90 18.71
CA PHE A 289 7.50 -20.30 18.50
C PHE A 289 8.91 -20.44 17.87
N LEU A 290 9.60 -19.32 17.63
CA LEU A 290 10.91 -19.28 17.00
C LEU A 290 11.97 -18.84 18.01
N PRO A 291 13.27 -19.11 17.74
CA PRO A 291 14.34 -18.64 18.60
C PRO A 291 14.32 -17.12 18.81
N PRO A 292 14.69 -16.59 19.99
CA PRO A 292 14.69 -15.15 20.27
C PRO A 292 15.50 -14.31 19.26
N LEU A 293 16.54 -14.91 18.69
CA LEU A 293 17.35 -14.29 17.63
C LEU A 293 16.51 -13.93 16.39
N PHE A 294 15.54 -14.77 16.02
CA PHE A 294 14.61 -14.47 14.93
C PHE A 294 13.77 -13.22 15.24
N GLY A 295 13.29 -13.08 16.48
CA GLY A 295 12.55 -11.90 16.93
C GLY A 295 13.36 -10.62 16.77
N LEU A 296 14.66 -10.64 17.11
CA LEU A 296 15.56 -9.50 16.89
C LEU A 296 15.71 -9.16 15.41
N VAL A 297 15.89 -10.17 14.54
CA VAL A 297 15.99 -9.97 13.08
C VAL A 297 14.68 -9.40 12.51
N LEU A 298 13.53 -9.88 12.98
CA LEU A 298 12.22 -9.37 12.58
C LEU A 298 12.03 -7.91 12.99
N ILE A 299 12.39 -7.53 14.22
CA ILE A 299 12.34 -6.14 14.69
C ILE A 299 13.27 -5.26 13.84
N ALA A 300 14.51 -5.70 13.59
CA ALA A 300 15.45 -4.98 12.74
C ALA A 300 14.89 -4.79 11.32
N TYR A 301 14.26 -5.83 10.74
CA TYR A 301 13.58 -5.76 9.46
C TYR A 301 12.42 -4.76 9.46
N LEU A 302 11.57 -4.76 10.48
CA LEU A 302 10.44 -3.83 10.61
C LEU A 302 10.94 -2.38 10.70
N VAL A 303 11.98 -2.13 11.51
CA VAL A 303 12.60 -0.80 11.65
C VAL A 303 13.21 -0.36 10.33
N ALA A 304 14.03 -1.20 9.69
CA ALA A 304 14.69 -0.87 8.43
C ALA A 304 13.68 -0.61 7.29
N THR A 305 12.62 -1.42 7.19
CA THR A 305 11.59 -1.25 6.16
C THR A 305 10.75 0.03 6.39
N THR A 306 10.49 0.37 7.66
CA THR A 306 9.80 1.62 8.03
C THR A 306 10.70 2.84 7.74
N ALA A 307 11.96 2.80 8.17
CA ALA A 307 12.95 3.85 7.88
C ALA A 307 13.16 4.05 6.38
N TYR A 308 13.17 2.96 5.60
CA TYR A 308 13.19 3.01 4.15
C TYR A 308 11.99 3.77 3.58
N SER A 309 10.79 3.44 4.05
CA SER A 309 9.54 4.01 3.53
C SER A 309 9.37 5.49 3.85
N LEU A 310 9.86 5.94 5.02
CA LEU A 310 9.78 7.33 5.47
C LEU A 310 10.90 8.20 4.88
N SER A 311 12.14 7.72 4.92
CA SER A 311 13.33 8.55 4.69
C SER A 311 14.29 7.98 3.64
N PHE A 312 14.75 6.73 3.78
CA PHE A 312 15.88 6.27 2.96
C PHE A 312 15.56 6.17 1.48
N LYS A 313 14.28 5.94 1.11
CA LYS A 313 13.84 5.93 -0.29
C LYS A 313 14.14 7.22 -1.06
N ARG A 314 14.38 8.33 -0.35
CA ARG A 314 14.66 9.66 -0.90
C ARG A 314 16.16 9.96 -1.02
N MET A 315 17.01 9.14 -0.41
CA MET A 315 18.46 9.34 -0.36
C MET A 315 19.13 8.59 -1.51
N LEU A 316 20.03 9.27 -2.23
CA LEU A 316 20.79 8.70 -3.35
C LEU A 316 21.62 7.50 -2.87
N LEU A 317 21.56 6.38 -3.61
CA LEU A 317 22.23 5.08 -3.35
C LEU A 317 21.87 4.36 -2.04
N ILE A 318 21.55 5.08 -0.96
CA ILE A 318 21.14 4.48 0.30
C ILE A 318 19.85 3.66 0.10
N ASP A 319 18.97 4.05 -0.82
CA ASP A 319 17.77 3.29 -1.12
C ASP A 319 18.08 1.89 -1.70
N VAL A 320 18.97 1.77 -2.69
CA VAL A 320 19.35 0.48 -3.31
C VAL A 320 20.20 -0.38 -2.38
N LEU A 321 21.09 0.23 -1.59
CA LEU A 321 21.86 -0.47 -0.56
C LEU A 321 20.95 -1.03 0.53
N THR A 322 19.95 -0.24 0.96
CA THR A 322 18.94 -0.70 1.93
C THR A 322 18.10 -1.82 1.34
N LEU A 323 17.68 -1.73 0.07
CA LEU A 323 16.94 -2.81 -0.59
C LEU A 323 17.74 -4.10 -0.64
N ALA A 324 19.02 -4.04 -1.03
CA ALA A 324 19.92 -5.20 -1.03
C ALA A 324 20.05 -5.81 0.38
N GLY A 325 20.26 -4.97 1.39
CA GLY A 325 20.30 -5.38 2.79
C GLY A 325 19.00 -6.05 3.25
N LEU A 326 17.84 -5.47 2.92
CA LEU A 326 16.53 -6.05 3.27
C LEU A 326 16.32 -7.44 2.63
N TYR A 327 16.84 -7.69 1.43
CA TYR A 327 16.80 -9.03 0.85
C TYR A 327 17.72 -10.00 1.61
N THR A 328 18.95 -9.59 1.90
CA THR A 328 19.91 -10.40 2.69
C THR A 328 19.40 -10.70 4.10
N VAL A 329 18.69 -9.76 4.74
CA VAL A 329 18.07 -9.96 6.06
C VAL A 329 17.07 -11.12 6.07
N ARG A 330 16.44 -11.45 4.94
CA ARG A 330 15.54 -12.61 4.86
C ARG A 330 16.30 -13.94 4.96
N ILE A 331 17.50 -14.00 4.39
CA ILE A 331 18.38 -15.17 4.54
C ILE A 331 18.83 -15.28 6.01
N LEU A 332 19.20 -14.16 6.63
CA LEU A 332 19.53 -14.11 8.06
C LEU A 332 18.35 -14.52 8.94
N ALA A 333 17.12 -14.17 8.56
CA ALA A 333 15.92 -14.59 9.29
C ALA A 333 15.72 -16.11 9.21
N GLY A 334 15.97 -16.72 8.05
CA GLY A 334 16.02 -18.17 7.90
C GLY A 334 17.03 -18.83 8.84
N SER A 335 18.26 -18.31 8.83
CA SER A 335 19.35 -18.77 9.70
C SER A 335 19.00 -18.64 11.18
N ALA A 336 18.41 -17.51 11.59
CA ALA A 336 17.98 -17.26 12.95
C ALA A 336 16.79 -18.14 13.39
N ALA A 337 15.94 -18.56 12.45
CA ALA A 337 14.80 -19.44 12.72
C ALA A 337 15.22 -20.90 12.90
N THR A 338 16.16 -21.38 12.08
CA THR A 338 16.60 -22.78 12.08
C THR A 338 17.89 -23.04 12.85
N MET A 339 18.58 -21.99 13.29
CA MET A 339 19.93 -22.04 13.87
C MET A 339 21.00 -22.61 12.92
N ILE A 340 20.70 -22.72 11.62
CA ILE A 340 21.66 -23.10 10.59
C ILE A 340 22.56 -21.91 10.30
N GLY A 341 23.87 -22.07 10.51
CA GLY A 341 24.85 -21.03 10.23
C GLY A 341 24.93 -20.71 8.73
N VAL A 342 24.99 -19.41 8.41
CA VAL A 342 25.23 -18.94 7.04
C VAL A 342 26.68 -18.51 6.87
N SER A 343 27.28 -18.84 5.73
CA SER A 343 28.65 -18.44 5.45
C SER A 343 28.74 -16.94 5.13
N PHE A 344 29.86 -16.32 5.49
CA PHE A 344 30.15 -14.93 5.12
C PHE A 344 30.06 -14.73 3.59
N TRP A 345 30.57 -15.68 2.82
CA TRP A 345 30.58 -15.63 1.35
C TRP A 345 29.17 -15.68 0.76
N LEU A 346 28.25 -16.47 1.32
CA LEU A 346 26.85 -16.50 0.90
C LEU A 346 26.17 -15.15 1.12
N LEU A 347 26.41 -14.52 2.27
CA LEU A 347 25.87 -13.19 2.58
C LEU A 347 26.47 -12.11 1.65
N ALA A 348 27.78 -12.17 1.40
CA ALA A 348 28.44 -11.26 0.46
C ALA A 348 27.90 -11.41 -0.96
N PHE A 349 27.72 -12.66 -1.44
CA PHE A 349 27.08 -12.97 -2.72
C PHE A 349 25.68 -12.35 -2.78
N SER A 350 24.86 -12.61 -1.76
CA SER A 350 23.48 -12.10 -1.64
C SER A 350 23.44 -10.58 -1.77
N VAL A 351 24.31 -9.85 -1.04
CA VAL A 351 24.35 -8.39 -1.09
C VAL A 351 24.63 -7.88 -2.50
N PHE A 352 25.66 -8.39 -3.20
CA PHE A 352 25.97 -7.95 -4.57
C PHE A 352 24.90 -8.33 -5.58
N PHE A 353 24.35 -9.55 -5.46
CA PHE A 353 23.28 -10.02 -6.33
C PHE A 353 22.03 -9.14 -6.19
N PHE A 354 21.55 -8.91 -4.97
CA PHE A 354 20.38 -8.08 -4.73
C PHE A 354 20.63 -6.59 -4.97
N LEU A 355 21.87 -6.10 -4.83
CA LEU A 355 22.24 -4.75 -5.23
C LEU A 355 22.10 -4.57 -6.74
N SER A 356 22.56 -5.55 -7.53
CA SER A 356 22.36 -5.54 -8.98
C SER A 356 20.86 -5.48 -9.33
N LEU A 357 20.02 -6.32 -8.71
CA LEU A 357 18.56 -6.28 -8.92
C LEU A 357 17.92 -4.96 -8.48
N ALA A 358 18.35 -4.39 -7.34
CA ALA A 358 17.85 -3.11 -6.86
C ALA A 358 18.20 -1.98 -7.84
N LEU A 359 19.40 -2.00 -8.41
CA LEU A 359 19.85 -1.05 -9.42
C LEU A 359 19.09 -1.21 -10.75
N VAL A 360 18.84 -2.44 -11.20
CA VAL A 360 17.96 -2.70 -12.37
C VAL A 360 16.60 -2.04 -12.15
N LYS A 361 16.02 -2.21 -10.95
CA LYS A 361 14.72 -1.62 -10.60
C LYS A 361 14.75 -0.08 -10.61
N ARG A 362 15.87 0.55 -10.25
CA ARG A 362 16.01 2.01 -10.34
C ARG A 362 16.19 2.47 -11.78
N TYR A 363 16.98 1.73 -12.55
CA TYR A 363 17.23 1.99 -13.96
C TYR A 363 15.91 2.02 -14.76
N VAL A 364 15.05 1.01 -14.58
CA VAL A 364 13.73 0.97 -15.24
C VAL A 364 12.82 2.10 -14.78
N GLU A 365 12.78 2.43 -13.48
CA GLU A 365 11.96 3.53 -12.97
C GLU A 365 12.39 4.88 -13.57
N LEU A 366 13.70 5.14 -13.67
CA LEU A 366 14.27 6.33 -14.32
C LEU A 366 13.91 6.42 -15.79
N ARG A 367 14.02 5.31 -16.51
CA ARG A 367 13.76 5.28 -17.95
C ARG A 367 12.27 5.41 -18.28
N SER A 368 11.40 4.87 -17.43
CA SER A 368 9.94 4.94 -17.59
C SER A 368 9.32 6.30 -17.21
N THR A 369 10.08 7.18 -16.55
CA THR A 369 9.59 8.47 -16.09
C THR A 369 10.14 9.58 -16.97
N GLU A 370 9.29 10.24 -17.75
CA GLU A 370 9.68 11.47 -18.46
C GLU A 370 9.94 12.58 -17.44
N LEU A 371 11.20 13.02 -17.34
CA LEU A 371 11.63 14.06 -16.41
C LEU A 371 12.24 15.23 -17.18
N PRO A 372 11.84 16.48 -16.88
CA PRO A 372 12.57 17.65 -17.32
C PRO A 372 14.03 17.59 -16.83
N ALA A 373 14.94 18.18 -17.60
CA ALA A 373 16.36 18.23 -17.24
C ALA A 373 16.55 18.88 -15.85
N GLY A 374 17.39 18.27 -15.00
CA GLY A 374 17.65 18.72 -13.63
C GLY A 374 16.61 18.32 -12.57
N GLU A 375 15.42 17.86 -12.97
CA GLU A 375 14.39 17.37 -12.05
C GLU A 375 14.68 15.96 -11.53
N ARG A 376 14.09 15.65 -10.37
CA ARG A 376 14.21 14.35 -9.70
C ARG A 376 12.92 13.58 -9.83
N ILE A 377 13.01 12.25 -9.83
CA ILE A 377 11.80 11.42 -9.68
C ILE A 377 11.12 11.79 -8.36
N ALA A 378 9.81 12.02 -8.40
CA ALA A 378 9.02 12.38 -7.24
C ALA A 378 9.23 11.37 -6.09
N GLY A 379 9.80 11.86 -4.98
CA GLY A 379 10.08 11.05 -3.79
C GLY A 379 11.35 10.20 -3.86
N ARG A 380 12.26 10.43 -4.82
CA ARG A 380 13.56 9.77 -4.96
C ARG A 380 14.71 10.77 -5.11
N GLY A 381 15.93 10.30 -4.86
CA GLY A 381 17.15 11.10 -4.95
C GLY A 381 17.83 11.11 -6.33
N TYR A 382 17.21 10.53 -7.36
CA TYR A 382 17.82 10.29 -8.68
C TYR A 382 17.30 11.27 -9.75
N ARG A 383 18.17 11.55 -10.72
CA ARG A 383 17.93 12.32 -11.94
C ARG A 383 18.07 11.43 -13.18
N ALA A 384 17.51 11.87 -14.31
CA ALA A 384 17.67 11.17 -15.59
C ALA A 384 19.15 10.97 -15.99
N GLU A 385 20.01 11.93 -15.65
CA GLU A 385 21.46 11.90 -15.88
C GLU A 385 22.17 10.72 -15.18
N ASP A 386 21.63 10.21 -14.06
CA ASP A 386 22.25 9.14 -13.28
C ASP A 386 22.11 7.75 -13.94
N GLN A 387 21.30 7.65 -15.01
CA GLN A 387 20.90 6.39 -15.62
C GLN A 387 22.11 5.53 -16.06
N GLU A 388 23.13 6.13 -16.65
CA GLU A 388 24.31 5.40 -17.12
C GLU A 388 25.15 4.88 -15.95
N VAL A 389 25.38 5.71 -14.93
CA VAL A 389 26.13 5.33 -13.72
C VAL A 389 25.43 4.18 -12.98
N ILE A 390 24.10 4.22 -12.87
CA ILE A 390 23.30 3.14 -12.27
C ILE A 390 23.46 1.84 -13.06
N ALA A 391 23.46 1.91 -14.39
CA ALA A 391 23.65 0.74 -15.23
C ALA A 391 25.04 0.12 -15.05
N GLN A 392 26.10 0.95 -15.05
CA GLN A 392 27.47 0.51 -14.86
C GLN A 392 27.67 -0.11 -13.47
N ALA A 393 27.20 0.55 -12.40
CA ALA A 393 27.26 0.03 -11.03
C ALA A 393 26.49 -1.29 -10.88
N GLY A 394 25.37 -1.41 -11.57
CA GLY A 394 24.52 -2.59 -11.56
C GLY A 394 25.13 -3.79 -12.27
N MET A 395 25.75 -3.58 -13.42
CA MET A 395 26.55 -4.58 -14.13
C MET A 395 27.79 -4.99 -13.30
N ALA A 396 28.51 -4.02 -12.73
CA ALA A 396 29.64 -4.31 -11.85
C ALA A 396 29.21 -5.18 -10.65
N SER A 397 28.06 -4.88 -10.03
CA SER A 397 27.50 -5.69 -8.94
C SER A 397 27.12 -7.11 -9.39
N ALA A 398 26.66 -7.29 -10.63
CA ALA A 398 26.38 -8.61 -11.20
C ALA A 398 27.66 -9.45 -11.38
N PHE A 399 28.74 -8.86 -11.91
CA PHE A 399 30.02 -9.55 -12.03
C PHE A 399 30.65 -9.84 -10.67
N SER A 400 30.56 -8.90 -9.71
CA SER A 400 31.04 -9.12 -8.35
C SER A 400 30.29 -10.25 -7.65
N SER A 401 28.97 -10.39 -7.84
CA SER A 401 28.23 -11.51 -7.26
C SER A 401 28.71 -12.86 -7.83
N ALA A 402 28.91 -12.96 -9.14
CA ALA A 402 29.44 -14.18 -9.74
C ALA A 402 30.87 -14.52 -9.29
N MET A 403 31.73 -13.50 -9.12
CA MET A 403 33.07 -13.68 -8.58
C MET A 403 33.03 -14.17 -7.13
N VAL A 404 32.20 -13.57 -6.28
CA VAL A 404 32.03 -14.02 -4.89
C VAL A 404 31.45 -15.43 -4.81
N LEU A 405 30.54 -15.80 -5.72
CA LEU A 405 30.04 -17.17 -5.82
C LEU A 405 31.15 -18.15 -6.18
N ALA A 406 32.05 -17.80 -7.11
CA ALA A 406 33.21 -18.63 -7.44
C ALA A 406 34.13 -18.83 -6.22
N LEU A 407 34.37 -17.77 -5.44
CA LEU A 407 35.13 -17.86 -4.19
C LEU A 407 34.43 -18.72 -3.15
N TYR A 408 33.11 -18.63 -3.04
CA TYR A 408 32.31 -19.46 -2.14
C TYR A 408 32.45 -20.95 -2.48
N ILE A 409 32.32 -21.32 -3.77
CA ILE A 409 32.44 -22.71 -4.23
C ILE A 409 33.81 -23.30 -3.88
N GLN A 410 34.86 -22.48 -3.90
CA GLN A 410 36.22 -22.94 -3.58
C GLN A 410 36.51 -23.04 -2.08
N SER A 411 35.62 -22.52 -1.22
CA SER A 411 35.80 -22.48 0.23
C SER A 411 35.74 -23.86 0.89
N SER A 412 36.38 -24.02 2.05
CA SER A 412 36.34 -25.26 2.82
C SER A 412 34.91 -25.68 3.18
N ALA A 413 34.05 -24.71 3.53
CA ALA A 413 32.65 -24.96 3.86
C ALA A 413 31.85 -25.66 2.75
N VAL A 414 32.18 -25.43 1.47
CA VAL A 414 31.53 -26.12 0.35
C VAL A 414 32.15 -27.50 0.13
N ARG A 415 33.47 -27.64 0.29
CA ARG A 415 34.15 -28.93 0.14
C ARG A 415 33.74 -29.94 1.21
N ASP A 416 33.39 -29.47 2.40
CA ASP A 416 32.94 -30.32 3.50
C ASP A 416 31.47 -30.75 3.34
N LEU A 417 30.68 -30.00 2.56
CA LEU A 417 29.23 -30.16 2.44
C LEU A 417 28.79 -30.86 1.14
N TYR A 418 29.62 -30.84 0.11
CA TYR A 418 29.32 -31.39 -1.22
C TYR A 418 30.38 -32.42 -1.62
N GLU A 419 29.95 -33.61 -2.03
CA GLU A 419 30.85 -34.68 -2.48
C GLU A 419 31.55 -34.32 -3.81
N MET A 420 30.83 -33.60 -4.69
CA MET A 420 31.33 -33.16 -5.98
C MET A 420 31.23 -31.64 -6.16
N PRO A 421 32.08 -30.82 -5.49
CA PRO A 421 32.00 -29.36 -5.54
C PRO A 421 32.13 -28.75 -6.95
N TRP A 422 32.82 -29.45 -7.86
CA TRP A 422 33.01 -29.00 -9.25
C TRP A 422 31.72 -28.97 -10.06
N LEU A 423 30.70 -29.76 -9.69
CA LEU A 423 29.36 -29.71 -10.31
C LEU A 423 28.62 -28.40 -10.02
N ILE A 424 29.03 -27.65 -9.00
CA ILE A 424 28.43 -26.38 -8.61
C ILE A 424 28.97 -25.23 -9.48
N TRP A 425 30.15 -25.39 -10.07
CA TRP A 425 30.84 -24.34 -10.84
C TRP A 425 29.98 -23.70 -11.96
N PRO A 426 29.15 -24.45 -12.72
CA PRO A 426 28.25 -23.87 -13.71
C PRO A 426 27.21 -22.87 -13.15
N LEU A 427 27.00 -22.79 -11.82
CA LEU A 427 26.17 -21.74 -11.23
C LEU A 427 26.72 -20.33 -11.52
N CYS A 428 28.03 -20.15 -11.60
CA CYS A 428 28.66 -18.85 -11.90
C CYS A 428 28.20 -18.30 -13.27
N PRO A 429 28.39 -19.02 -14.41
CA PRO A 429 27.91 -18.56 -15.70
C PRO A 429 26.38 -18.47 -15.78
N ILE A 430 25.63 -19.28 -15.04
CA ILE A 430 24.16 -19.19 -14.96
C ILE A 430 23.71 -17.87 -14.33
N VAL A 431 24.26 -17.53 -13.16
CA VAL A 431 23.95 -16.27 -12.47
C VAL A 431 24.33 -15.07 -13.33
N LEU A 432 25.49 -15.12 -13.99
CA LEU A 432 25.89 -14.08 -14.96
C LEU A 432 24.91 -13.97 -16.12
N TYR A 433 24.53 -15.09 -16.75
CA TYR A 433 23.58 -15.07 -17.85
C TYR A 433 22.25 -14.42 -17.44
N ILE A 434 21.67 -14.83 -16.30
CA ILE A 434 20.39 -14.29 -15.82
C ILE A 434 20.52 -12.77 -15.56
N THR A 435 21.56 -12.35 -14.84
CA THR A 435 21.77 -10.94 -14.47
C THR A 435 22.07 -10.05 -15.67
N ILE A 436 22.99 -10.46 -16.56
CA ILE A 436 23.32 -9.73 -17.79
C ILE A 436 22.08 -9.64 -18.69
N ARG A 437 21.34 -10.74 -18.85
CA ARG A 437 20.11 -10.73 -19.65
C ARG A 437 19.08 -9.74 -19.09
N MET A 438 18.88 -9.69 -17.77
CA MET A 438 17.99 -8.69 -17.17
C MET A 438 18.43 -7.26 -17.49
N TRP A 439 19.74 -6.96 -17.40
CA TRP A 439 20.26 -5.65 -17.78
C TRP A 439 20.05 -5.31 -19.26
N ILE A 440 20.24 -6.28 -20.16
CA ILE A 440 19.96 -6.12 -21.59
C ILE A 440 18.47 -5.81 -21.82
N LEU A 441 17.57 -6.56 -21.20
CA LEU A 441 16.11 -6.38 -21.35
C LEU A 441 15.64 -5.05 -20.75
N ALA A 442 16.17 -4.67 -19.58
CA ALA A 442 15.92 -3.36 -18.98
C ALA A 442 16.37 -2.22 -19.91
N ARG A 443 17.50 -2.39 -20.62
CA ARG A 443 17.98 -1.44 -21.63
C ARG A 443 17.18 -1.44 -22.93
N ARG A 444 16.33 -2.44 -23.16
CA ARG A 444 15.42 -2.51 -24.34
C ARG A 444 13.99 -2.08 -24.04
N ASP A 445 13.70 -1.62 -22.81
CA ASP A 445 12.32 -1.36 -22.34
C ASP A 445 11.43 -2.61 -22.36
N GLU A 446 12.02 -3.81 -22.31
CA GLU A 446 11.28 -5.07 -22.30
C GLU A 446 10.97 -5.56 -20.88
N MET A 447 11.46 -4.86 -19.85
CA MET A 447 11.30 -5.23 -18.44
C MET A 447 10.51 -4.18 -17.67
N HIS A 448 9.25 -4.52 -17.33
CA HIS A 448 8.31 -3.61 -16.67
C HIS A 448 8.02 -3.98 -15.20
N ASP A 449 8.35 -5.21 -14.83
CA ASP A 449 8.05 -5.78 -13.52
C ASP A 449 9.23 -5.69 -12.54
N ASP A 450 8.96 -5.96 -11.26
CA ASP A 450 10.02 -6.11 -10.24
C ASP A 450 10.98 -7.24 -10.68
N PRO A 451 12.31 -7.05 -10.62
CA PRO A 451 13.28 -8.03 -11.14
C PRO A 451 13.12 -9.44 -10.58
N ILE A 452 12.68 -9.56 -9.33
CA ILE A 452 12.44 -10.87 -8.72
C ILE A 452 11.19 -11.54 -9.31
N VAL A 453 10.14 -10.76 -9.56
CA VAL A 453 8.95 -11.27 -10.24
C VAL A 453 9.32 -11.70 -11.66
N PHE A 454 10.16 -10.92 -12.35
CA PHE A 454 10.67 -11.27 -13.68
C PHE A 454 11.44 -12.60 -13.69
N ILE A 455 12.38 -12.81 -12.75
CA ILE A 455 13.13 -14.08 -12.64
C ILE A 455 12.18 -15.28 -12.50
N ILE A 456 11.05 -15.09 -11.85
CA ILE A 456 10.12 -16.18 -11.53
C ILE A 456 9.05 -16.34 -12.60
N SER A 457 8.70 -15.31 -13.37
CA SER A 457 7.74 -15.41 -14.48
C SER A 457 8.39 -15.79 -15.81
N ASP A 458 9.66 -15.45 -16.02
CA ASP A 458 10.37 -15.69 -17.27
C ASP A 458 10.87 -17.15 -17.36
N TRP A 459 10.42 -17.87 -18.39
CA TRP A 459 10.71 -19.28 -18.57
C TRP A 459 12.21 -19.61 -18.72
N ARG A 460 13.03 -18.69 -19.26
CA ARG A 460 14.48 -18.90 -19.37
C ARG A 460 15.13 -18.83 -18.00
N SER A 461 14.76 -17.84 -17.21
CA SER A 461 15.19 -17.71 -15.81
C SER A 461 14.77 -18.91 -14.98
N GLN A 462 13.55 -19.42 -15.17
CA GLN A 462 13.08 -20.67 -14.54
C GLN A 462 13.90 -21.89 -14.97
N LEU A 463 14.17 -22.06 -16.27
CA LEU A 463 14.96 -23.17 -16.81
C LEU A 463 16.37 -23.17 -16.20
N PHE A 464 17.05 -22.03 -16.21
CA PHE A 464 18.40 -21.91 -15.65
C PHE A 464 18.41 -22.02 -14.12
N GLY A 465 17.36 -21.54 -13.45
CA GLY A 465 17.17 -21.75 -12.02
C GLY A 465 16.98 -23.22 -11.66
N LEU A 466 16.19 -23.96 -12.44
CA LEU A 466 15.99 -25.40 -12.28
C LEU A 466 17.27 -26.19 -12.55
N LEU A 467 18.02 -25.82 -13.58
CA LEU A 467 19.33 -26.42 -13.87
C LEU A 467 20.31 -26.16 -12.71
N GLY A 468 20.33 -24.94 -12.15
CA GLY A 468 21.14 -24.65 -10.97
C GLY A 468 20.72 -25.44 -9.72
N ALA A 469 19.42 -25.61 -9.49
CA ALA A 469 18.90 -26.42 -8.39
C ALA A 469 19.27 -27.91 -8.56
N LEU A 470 19.19 -28.44 -9.79
CA LEU A 470 19.60 -29.80 -10.10
C LEU A 470 21.10 -30.00 -9.83
N LEU A 471 21.95 -29.06 -10.25
CA LEU A 471 23.39 -29.12 -10.01
C LEU A 471 23.71 -29.15 -8.50
N LEU A 472 23.08 -28.28 -7.71
CA LEU A 472 23.25 -28.28 -6.25
C LEU A 472 22.81 -29.61 -5.64
N PHE A 473 21.65 -30.12 -6.05
CA PHE A 473 21.14 -31.40 -5.56
C PHE A 473 22.07 -32.56 -5.91
N THR A 474 22.54 -32.64 -7.16
CA THR A 474 23.45 -33.70 -7.61
C THR A 474 24.85 -33.59 -7.02
N ALA A 475 25.28 -32.40 -6.62
CA ALA A 475 26.59 -32.20 -5.99
C ALA A 475 26.61 -32.65 -4.52
N GLY A 476 25.44 -32.67 -3.88
CA GLY A 476 25.25 -33.04 -2.47
C GLY A 476 24.72 -34.46 -2.26
N LEU A 477 24.35 -35.15 -3.34
CA LEU A 477 24.27 -36.62 -3.41
C LEU A 477 25.67 -37.20 -3.59
#